data_AF-A0A7C2A8Y7-F1
#
_entry.id   AF-A0A7C2A8Y7-F1
#
_cell.length_a   1.000
_cell.length_b   1.000
_cell.length_c   1.000
_cell.angle_alpha   90.00
_cell.angle_beta   90.00
_cell.angle_gamma   90.00
#
_symmetry.space_group_name_H-M   'P 1'
#
loop_
_entity.id
_entity.type
_entity.pdbx_description
1 polymer ?
#
loop_
_entity_poly.entity_id
_entity_poly.type
_entity_poly.pdbx_seq_one_letter_code
_entity_poly.pdbx_strand_id
1 'polypeptide(L)' 'MSAITRAFGKRMRQLRRERGLAQDRLAAQAGLSASYVGFIERGERNPT' A
#
# COMPACT_ATOMS: atom_id res chain seq x y z
N MET A 1 -3.05 2.18 15.24
CA MET A 1 -3.36 2.43 13.82
C MET A 1 -4.79 2.89 13.67
N SER A 2 -5.02 4.06 13.06
CA SER A 2 -6.35 4.69 13.02
C SER A 2 -7.27 4.00 12.00
N ALA A 3 -8.58 4.23 12.14
CA ALA A 3 -9.56 3.81 11.15
C ALA A 3 -9.23 4.37 9.75
N ILE A 4 -8.70 5.60 9.70
CA ILE A 4 -8.27 6.28 8.47
C ILE A 4 -7.14 5.50 7.79
N THR A 5 -6.08 5.12 8.50
CA THR A 5 -4.95 4.42 7.87
C THR A 5 -5.35 3.04 7.35
N ARG A 6 -6.25 2.32 8.04
CA ARG A 6 -6.78 1.05 7.54
C ARG A 6 -7.65 1.24 6.28
N ALA A 7 -8.49 2.27 6.26
CA ALA A 7 -9.32 2.59 5.09
C ALA A 7 -8.45 2.97 3.87
N PHE A 8 -7.41 3.79 4.10
CA PHE A 8 -6.43 4.14 3.08
C PHE A 8 -5.71 2.90 2.54
N GLY A 9 -5.16 2.05 3.40
CA GLY A 9 -4.47 0.82 2.99
C GLY A 9 -5.33 -0.11 2.14
N LYS A 10 -6.61 -0.27 2.51
CA LYS A 10 -7.59 -1.03 1.71
C LYS A 10 -7.79 -0.42 0.33
N ARG A 11 -7.96 0.91 0.25
CA ARG A 11 -8.17 1.62 -1.03
C ARG A 11 -6.93 1.53 -1.93
N MET A 12 -5.74 1.70 -1.36
CA MET A 12 -4.47 1.53 -2.07
C MET A 12 -4.34 0.11 -2.65
N ARG A 13 -4.62 -0.92 -1.86
CA ARG A 13 -4.60 -2.33 -2.31
C ARG A 13 -5.58 -2.59 -3.44
N GLN A 14 -6.79 -2.04 -3.36
CA GLN A 14 -7.79 -2.13 -4.41
C GLN A 14 -7.28 -1.52 -5.71
N LEU A 15 -6.85 -0.26 -5.67
CA LEU A 15 -6.37 0.48 -6.85
C LEU A 15 -5.13 -0.15 -7.49
N ARG A 16 -4.24 -0.74 -6.68
CA ARG A 16 -3.08 -1.50 -7.17
C ARG A 16 -3.53 -2.73 -7.97
N ARG A 17 -4.48 -3.50 -7.43
CA ARG A 17 -5.01 -4.71 -8.07
C ARG A 17 -5.80 -4.40 -9.34
N GLU A 18 -6.61 -3.35 -9.34
CA GLU A 18 -7.32 -2.87 -10.55
C GLU A 18 -6.37 -2.52 -11.69
N ARG A 19 -5.15 -2.08 -11.36
CA ARG A 19 -4.08 -1.81 -12.34
C ARG A 19 -3.22 -3.04 -12.68
N GLY A 20 -3.53 -4.22 -12.14
CA GLY A 20 -2.74 -5.44 -12.36
C GLY A 20 -1.33 -5.37 -11.77
N LEU A 21 -1.07 -4.47 -10.82
CA LEU A 21 0.27 -4.27 -10.25
C LEU A 21 0.53 -5.22 -9.09
N ALA A 22 1.71 -5.84 -9.07
CA ALA A 22 2.24 -6.49 -7.88
C ALA A 22 2.79 -5.46 -6.87
N GLN A 23 2.95 -5.85 -5.60
CA GLN A 23 3.38 -4.92 -4.54
C GLN A 23 4.80 -4.39 -4.79
N ASP A 24 5.69 -5.24 -5.31
CA ASP A 24 7.06 -4.90 -5.73
C ASP A 24 7.08 -3.88 -6.89
N ARG A 25 6.18 -4.01 -7.86
CA ARG A 25 6.05 -3.06 -8.97
C ARG A 25 5.57 -1.69 -8.49
N LEU A 26 4.57 -1.65 -7.62
CA LEU A 26 4.13 -0.40 -7.00
C LEU A 26 5.24 0.21 -6.14
N ALA A 27 5.93 -0.60 -5.36
CA ALA A 27 7.02 -0.15 -4.51
C ALA A 27 8.17 0.47 -5.32
N ALA A 28 8.59 -0.20 -6.40
CA ALA A 28 9.62 0.31 -7.31
C ALA A 28 9.23 1.65 -7.94
N GLN A 29 7.97 1.79 -8.38
CA GLN A 29 7.44 3.05 -8.92
C GLN A 29 7.40 4.18 -7.89
N ALA A 30 7.19 3.85 -6.62
CA ALA A 30 7.11 4.81 -5.52
C ALA A 30 8.46 5.06 -4.81
N GLY A 31 9.54 4.40 -5.21
CA GLY A 31 10.83 4.47 -4.50
C GLY A 31 10.79 3.86 -3.09
N LEU A 32 9.93 2.87 -2.87
CA LEU A 32 9.69 2.20 -1.59
C LEU A 32 10.12 0.73 -1.63
N SER A 33 10.18 0.08 -0.46
CA SER A 33 10.29 -1.37 -0.39
C SER A 33 8.92 -2.05 -0.52
N ALA A 34 8.90 -3.24 -1.12
CA ALA A 34 7.68 -4.05 -1.24
C ALA A 34 7.05 -4.34 0.13
N SER A 35 7.87 -4.60 1.15
CA SER A 35 7.43 -4.79 2.54
C SER A 35 6.73 -3.55 3.08
N TYR A 36 7.26 -2.35 2.80
CA TYR A 36 6.65 -1.09 3.23
C TYR A 36 5.29 -0.84 2.58
N VAL A 37 5.17 -1.11 1.27
CA VAL A 37 3.87 -1.12 0.58
C VAL A 37 2.91 -2.10 1.25
N GLY A 38 3.37 -3.32 1.58
CA GLY A 38 2.57 -4.31 2.30
C GLY A 38 2.11 -3.83 3.69
N PHE A 39 2.98 -3.16 4.45
CA PHE A 39 2.64 -2.56 5.73
C PHE A 39 1.56 -1.47 5.57
N ILE A 40 1.64 -0.63 4.55
CA ILE A 40 0.62 0.39 4.29
C ILE A 40 -0.72 -0.26 3.91
N GLU A 41 -0.71 -1.27 3.03
CA GLU A 41 -1.94 -1.94 2.58
C GLU A 41 -2.70 -2.64 3.70
N ARG A 42 -2.00 -3.13 4.72
CA ARG A 42 -2.61 -3.72 5.93
C ARG A 42 -2.98 -2.69 7.00
N GLY A 43 -2.61 -1.42 6.78
CA GLY A 43 -2.77 -0.35 7.77
C GLY A 43 -1.91 -0.61 9.01
N GLU A 44 -0.67 -1.04 8.82
CA GLU A 44 0.36 -1.28 9.84
C GLU A 44 1.43 -0.17 9.85
N ARG A 45 1.64 0.53 8.72
CA ARG A 45 2.41 1.80 8.63
C ARG A 45 1.60 2.92 7.96
N ASN A 46 1.89 4.17 8.34
CA ASN A 46 1.31 5.35 7.71
C ASN A 46 2.24 5.77 6.57
N PRO A 47 1.76 6.00 5.33
CA PRO A 47 2.58 6.68 4.33
C PRO A 47 2.94 8.07 4.86
N THR A 48 4.23 8.38 4.92
CA THR A 48 4.77 9.69 5.32
C THR A 48 5.65 10.19 4.19
#